data_AF-R9AWY3-F1
#
_entry.id   AF-R9AWY3-F1
#
_cell.length_a   1.000
_cell.length_b   1.000
_cell.length_c   1.000
_cell.angle_alpha   90.00
_cell.angle_beta   90.00
_cell.angle_gamma   90.00
#
_symmetry.space_group_name_H-M   'P 1'
#
loop_
_entity.id
_entity.type
_entity.pdbx_description
1 polymer ?
#
loop_
_entity_poly.entity_id
_entity_poly.type
_entity_poly.pdbx_seq_one_letter_code
_entity_poly.pdbx_strand_id
1 'polypeptide(L)'
;MQTKQRLDIPLKIKSLTDTGEFEGYGSVFGVEDSYSDVVVKGAFQKSLSSWAEKGRLPSLLWQHKMSEPIGIYTEMKEDDHGLYVKGRLLIDDDPLAKRAYAHAKAGSLGGLSIGYILKDWEYDSSKGVYLLKEIDLWEVSLVTMPANDEARISEVKSLLEKGETPSPTKIERALRDVGFTRSQAKAFMSKGYSAIDSQRDAEGQNEALQSLKDLTAFLRG
;
A
#
# COMPACT_ATOMS: atom_id res chain seq x y z
N MET A 1 21.35 4.03 15.11
CA MET A 1 20.30 4.98 14.72
C MET A 1 19.10 4.16 14.26
N GLN A 2 18.01 4.07 15.04
CA GLN A 2 16.83 3.30 14.61
C GLN A 2 16.13 4.10 13.51
N THR A 3 16.19 3.59 12.27
CA THR A 3 15.53 4.22 11.12
C THR A 3 14.03 4.02 11.26
N LYS A 4 13.26 5.11 11.25
CA LYS A 4 11.80 5.03 11.11
C LYS A 4 11.48 4.54 9.71
N GLN A 5 10.73 3.45 9.62
CA GLN A 5 10.26 2.88 8.37
C GLN A 5 8.79 3.26 8.16
N ARG A 6 8.36 3.22 6.91
CA ARG A 6 6.97 3.42 6.48
C ARG A 6 6.58 2.24 5.62
N LEU A 7 5.41 1.71 5.88
CA LEU A 7 4.85 0.62 5.10
C LEU A 7 3.53 1.14 4.54
N ASP A 8 3.56 1.41 3.25
CA ASP A 8 2.44 1.94 2.51
C ASP A 8 1.68 0.74 1.92
N ILE A 9 0.49 0.44 2.44
CA ILE A 9 -0.41 -0.57 1.86
C ILE A 9 -1.65 0.17 1.33
N PRO A 10 -2.16 -0.14 0.13
CA PRO A 10 -3.39 0.43 -0.40
C PRO A 10 -4.58 0.02 0.45
N LEU A 11 -4.86 0.79 1.49
CA LEU A 11 -5.99 0.52 2.36
C LEU A 11 -6.91 1.72 2.32
N LYS A 12 -8.08 1.49 1.73
CA LYS A 12 -9.16 2.46 1.65
C LYS A 12 -9.83 2.55 3.02
N ILE A 13 -10.12 3.77 3.44
CA ILE A 13 -11.10 4.01 4.51
C ILE A 13 -12.41 3.33 4.09
N LYS A 14 -12.92 2.40 4.90
CA LYS A 14 -14.13 1.62 4.59
C LYS A 14 -15.39 2.47 4.70
N SER A 15 -15.43 3.39 5.66
CA SER A 15 -16.52 4.34 5.84
C SER A 15 -16.00 5.65 6.41
N LEU A 16 -16.60 6.75 6.00
CA LEU A 16 -16.38 8.07 6.58
C LEU A 16 -17.76 8.69 6.86
N THR A 17 -18.04 9.01 8.12
CA THR A 17 -19.31 9.60 8.53
C THR A 17 -19.28 11.13 8.44
N ASP A 18 -20.44 11.79 8.52
CA ASP A 18 -20.50 13.25 8.57
C ASP A 18 -19.92 13.84 9.87
N THR A 19 -19.75 13.03 10.92
CA THR A 19 -19.08 13.39 12.18
C THR A 19 -17.56 13.20 12.14
N GLY A 20 -17.00 12.83 10.98
CA GLY A 20 -15.56 12.62 10.81
C GLY A 20 -15.04 11.31 11.40
N GLU A 21 -15.92 10.38 11.74
CA GLU A 21 -15.55 9.03 12.17
C GLU A 21 -15.25 8.15 10.97
N PHE A 22 -14.27 7.28 11.12
CA PHE A 22 -13.85 6.38 10.06
C PHE A 22 -13.34 5.05 10.61
N GLU A 23 -13.35 4.04 9.74
CA GLU A 23 -12.75 2.74 10.01
C GLU A 23 -12.04 2.18 8.78
N GLY A 24 -11.10 1.26 9.01
CA GLY A 24 -10.34 0.63 7.95
C GLY A 24 -9.25 -0.29 8.48
N TYR A 25 -8.34 -0.67 7.60
CA TYR A 25 -7.13 -1.38 7.96
C TYR A 25 -5.94 -0.45 7.79
N GLY A 26 -5.07 -0.36 8.79
CA GLY A 26 -3.79 0.34 8.67
C GLY A 26 -2.72 -0.51 7.98
N SER A 27 -2.83 -1.83 8.09
CA SER A 27 -1.98 -2.83 7.43
C SER A 27 -2.77 -4.13 7.24
N VAL A 28 -2.48 -4.89 6.19
CA VAL A 28 -3.06 -6.23 5.95
C VAL A 28 -1.95 -7.26 5.93
N PHE A 29 -2.22 -8.45 6.46
CA PHE A 29 -1.22 -9.51 6.55
C PHE A 29 -1.02 -10.25 5.24
N GLY A 30 0.21 -10.71 5.02
CA GLY A 30 0.54 -11.54 3.85
C GLY A 30 0.55 -10.79 2.51
N VAL A 31 0.30 -9.48 2.52
CA VAL A 31 0.42 -8.62 1.34
C VAL A 31 1.83 -8.06 1.29
N GLU A 32 2.47 -8.20 0.13
CA GLU A 32 3.77 -7.59 -0.13
C GLU A 32 3.60 -6.14 -0.55
N ASP A 33 4.36 -5.25 0.08
CA ASP A 33 4.34 -3.84 -0.23
C ASP A 33 5.36 -3.47 -1.35
N SER A 34 5.49 -2.17 -1.63
CA SER A 34 6.40 -1.67 -2.67
C SER A 34 7.90 -1.83 -2.36
N TYR A 35 8.24 -2.17 -1.12
CA TYR A 35 9.60 -2.41 -0.62
C TYR A 35 9.92 -3.90 -0.44
N SER A 36 9.00 -4.78 -0.86
CA SER A 36 9.08 -6.23 -0.65
C SER A 36 8.98 -6.66 0.81
N ASP A 37 8.30 -5.86 1.63
CA ASP A 37 7.99 -6.17 3.02
C ASP A 37 6.59 -6.81 3.11
N VAL A 38 6.46 -7.82 3.97
CA VAL A 38 5.20 -8.51 4.26
C VAL A 38 5.01 -8.55 5.77
N VAL A 39 3.94 -7.92 6.25
CA VAL A 39 3.60 -7.99 7.68
C VAL A 39 3.00 -9.35 8.01
N VAL A 40 3.53 -9.98 9.06
CA VAL A 40 3.04 -11.26 9.57
C VAL A 40 2.06 -11.03 10.72
N LYS A 41 1.04 -11.88 10.83
CA LYS A 41 0.13 -11.90 11.98
C LYS A 41 0.94 -12.04 13.28
N GLY A 42 0.64 -11.21 14.27
CA GLY A 42 1.39 -11.09 15.51
C GLY A 42 2.30 -9.87 15.57
N ALA A 43 2.63 -9.27 14.43
CA ALA A 43 3.65 -8.22 14.36
C ALA A 43 3.31 -6.97 15.18
N PHE A 44 2.02 -6.66 15.39
CA PHE A 44 1.62 -5.47 16.13
C PHE A 44 1.34 -5.73 17.61
N GLN A 45 1.19 -6.99 18.04
CA GLN A 45 0.67 -7.34 19.35
C GLN A 45 1.46 -6.70 20.51
N LYS A 46 2.79 -6.81 20.48
CA LYS A 46 3.64 -6.23 21.53
C LYS A 46 3.56 -4.70 21.58
N SER A 47 3.50 -4.04 20.41
CA SER A 47 3.39 -2.59 20.35
C SER A 47 2.03 -2.11 20.86
N LEU A 48 0.93 -2.76 20.45
CA LEU A 48 -0.41 -2.43 20.94
C LEU A 48 -0.54 -2.64 22.45
N SER A 49 0.04 -3.71 23.01
CA SER A 49 0.10 -3.91 24.46
C SER A 49 0.86 -2.78 25.16
N SER A 50 2.02 -2.36 24.64
CA SER A 50 2.79 -1.25 25.21
C SER A 50 2.05 0.09 25.15
N TRP A 51 1.24 0.31 24.12
CA TRP A 51 0.37 1.48 24.02
C TRP A 51 -0.79 1.41 25.04
N ALA A 52 -1.41 0.24 25.18
CA ALA A 52 -2.48 0.00 26.15
C ALA A 52 -2.01 0.21 27.60
N GLU A 53 -0.81 -0.24 27.96
CA GLU A 53 -0.19 0.02 29.29
C GLU A 53 -0.02 1.51 29.59
N LYS A 54 0.15 2.34 28.55
CA LYS A 54 0.24 3.81 28.66
C LYS A 54 -1.12 4.49 28.61
N GLY A 55 -2.22 3.74 28.46
CA GLY A 55 -3.56 4.28 28.28
C GLY A 55 -3.73 5.11 27.01
N ARG A 56 -3.00 4.79 25.94
CA ARG A 56 -2.98 5.53 24.68
C ARG A 56 -3.02 4.59 23.48
N LEU A 57 -3.27 5.14 22.30
CA LEU A 57 -3.12 4.47 21.01
C LEU A 57 -2.07 5.19 20.16
N PRO A 58 -1.54 4.54 19.10
CA PRO A 58 -0.73 5.20 18.08
C PRO A 58 -1.38 6.47 17.54
N SER A 59 -0.57 7.40 17.02
CA SER A 59 -1.07 8.70 16.58
C SER A 59 -1.78 8.62 15.23
N LEU A 60 -2.83 9.43 15.04
CA LEU A 60 -3.48 9.69 13.76
C LEU A 60 -2.95 10.99 13.17
N LEU A 61 -2.11 10.90 12.14
CA LEU A 61 -1.38 12.05 11.57
C LEU A 61 -1.77 12.34 10.12
N TRP A 62 -1.46 13.55 9.68
CA TRP A 62 -1.51 13.95 8.28
C TRP A 62 -0.18 13.62 7.58
N GLN A 63 -0.20 12.72 6.59
CA GLN A 63 0.95 12.46 5.71
C GLN A 63 2.27 12.17 6.46
N HIS A 64 2.21 11.39 7.54
CA HIS A 64 3.35 11.06 8.41
C HIS A 64 4.03 12.26 9.09
N LYS A 65 3.38 13.44 9.11
CA LYS A 65 3.93 14.62 9.77
C LYS A 65 3.64 14.53 11.27
N MET A 66 4.69 14.24 12.04
CA MET A 66 4.62 14.06 13.50
C MET A 66 4.14 15.31 14.26
N SER A 67 4.26 16.49 13.65
CA SER A 67 3.75 17.76 14.19
C SER A 67 2.28 18.04 13.85
N GLU A 68 1.65 17.20 13.03
CA GLU A 68 0.33 17.46 12.44
C GLU A 68 -0.65 16.31 12.77
N PRO A 69 -1.03 16.11 14.05
CA PRO A 69 -2.13 15.22 14.40
C PRO A 69 -3.44 15.80 13.90
N ILE A 70 -4.31 14.95 13.35
CA ILE A 70 -5.60 15.35 12.78
C ILE A 70 -6.80 14.69 13.45
N GLY A 71 -6.54 13.91 14.50
CA GLY A 71 -7.57 13.21 15.25
C GLY A 71 -7.03 12.18 16.21
N ILE A 72 -7.91 11.26 16.59
CA ILE A 72 -7.60 10.17 17.51
C ILE A 72 -8.09 8.83 16.94
N TYR A 73 -7.41 7.76 17.29
CA TYR A 73 -7.98 6.41 17.20
C TYR A 73 -8.84 6.14 18.44
N THR A 74 -9.98 5.49 18.25
CA THR A 74 -10.89 5.03 19.31
C THR A 74 -10.82 3.51 19.48
N GLU A 75 -10.44 2.78 18.43
CA GLU A 75 -10.19 1.34 18.44
C GLU A 75 -9.00 1.04 17.56
N MET A 76 -8.09 0.18 18.02
CA MET A 76 -7.02 -0.37 17.21
C MET A 76 -6.73 -1.78 17.70
N LYS A 77 -6.80 -2.74 16.78
CA LYS A 77 -6.58 -4.15 17.12
C LYS A 77 -6.03 -4.91 15.94
N GLU A 78 -5.33 -5.97 16.26
CA GLU A 78 -5.00 -7.01 15.29
C GLU A 78 -6.17 -8.00 15.18
N ASP A 79 -6.60 -8.32 13.95
CA ASP A 79 -7.56 -9.39 13.66
C ASP A 79 -6.95 -10.43 12.70
N ASP A 80 -7.76 -11.34 12.16
CA ASP A 80 -7.28 -12.36 11.21
C ASP A 80 -6.85 -11.80 9.86
N HIS A 81 -7.27 -10.57 9.52
CA HIS A 81 -6.98 -9.91 8.26
C HIS A 81 -5.78 -8.96 8.37
N GLY A 82 -5.67 -8.19 9.45
CA GLY A 82 -4.65 -7.16 9.58
C GLY A 82 -4.76 -6.31 10.85
N LEU A 83 -4.20 -5.10 10.78
CA LEU A 83 -4.34 -4.05 11.79
C LEU A 83 -5.62 -3.26 11.53
N TYR A 84 -6.69 -3.61 12.20
CA TYR A 84 -7.96 -2.89 12.16
C TYR A 84 -7.89 -1.61 13.00
N VAL A 85 -8.47 -0.53 12.47
CA VAL A 85 -8.52 0.78 13.13
C VAL A 85 -9.91 1.41 13.02
N LYS A 86 -10.33 2.10 14.09
CA LYS A 86 -11.40 3.11 14.08
C LYS A 86 -10.88 4.40 14.67
N GLY A 87 -11.21 5.51 14.05
CA GLY A 87 -10.78 6.82 14.51
C GLY A 87 -11.79 7.91 14.23
N ARG A 88 -11.50 9.09 14.74
CA ARG A 88 -12.30 10.30 14.57
C ARG A 88 -11.38 11.48 14.28
N LEU A 89 -11.67 12.17 13.18
CA LEU A 89 -11.05 13.44 12.82
C LEU A 89 -11.66 14.57 13.67
N LEU A 90 -10.84 15.51 14.12
CA LEU A 90 -11.29 16.68 14.90
C LEU A 90 -11.82 17.79 13.99
N ILE A 91 -12.81 17.49 13.15
CA ILE A 91 -13.28 18.34 12.04
C ILE A 91 -13.89 19.68 12.47
N ASP A 92 -14.36 19.79 13.70
CA ASP A 92 -14.98 21.00 14.25
C ASP A 92 -13.97 21.91 14.94
N ASP A 93 -12.87 21.34 15.44
CA ASP A 93 -11.90 22.02 16.30
C ASP A 93 -10.57 22.32 15.59
N ASP A 94 -10.18 21.52 14.60
CA ASP A 94 -8.91 21.63 13.90
C ASP A 94 -9.11 21.89 12.39
N PRO A 95 -8.65 23.05 11.87
CA PRO A 95 -8.67 23.35 10.44
C PRO A 95 -7.97 22.30 9.56
N LEU A 96 -6.89 21.66 10.05
CA LEU A 96 -6.20 20.64 9.30
C LEU A 96 -7.01 19.35 9.23
N ALA A 97 -7.57 18.89 10.34
CA ALA A 97 -8.52 17.78 10.36
C ALA A 97 -9.74 18.03 9.44
N LYS A 98 -10.29 19.25 9.45
CA LYS A 98 -11.39 19.64 8.55
C LYS A 98 -11.00 19.56 7.09
N ARG A 99 -9.79 20.02 6.74
CA ARG A 99 -9.23 19.87 5.39
C ARG A 99 -9.06 18.39 5.04
N ALA A 100 -8.56 17.58 5.95
CA ALA A 100 -8.37 16.16 5.75
C ALA A 100 -9.69 15.45 5.44
N TYR A 101 -10.71 15.73 6.24
CA TYR A 101 -12.07 15.26 6.04
C TYR A 101 -12.62 15.65 4.67
N ALA A 102 -12.49 16.92 4.26
CA ALA A 102 -12.98 17.37 2.96
C ALA A 102 -12.29 16.64 1.80
N HIS A 103 -10.96 16.45 1.87
CA HIS A 103 -10.22 15.72 0.86
C HIS A 103 -10.55 14.22 0.83
N ALA A 104 -10.82 13.62 1.99
CA ALA A 104 -11.24 12.22 2.10
C ALA A 104 -12.64 12.02 1.52
N LYS A 105 -13.59 12.90 1.85
CA LYS A 105 -14.93 12.90 1.26
C LYS A 105 -14.91 13.10 -0.26
N ALA A 106 -13.99 13.93 -0.76
CA ALA A 106 -13.78 14.14 -2.19
C ALA A 106 -12.98 13.02 -2.88
N GLY A 107 -12.46 12.03 -2.14
CA GLY A 107 -11.66 10.92 -2.69
C GLY A 107 -10.20 11.26 -3.02
N SER A 108 -9.75 12.49 -2.77
CA SER A 108 -8.36 12.92 -2.97
C SER A 108 -7.40 12.55 -1.82
N LEU A 109 -7.93 11.97 -0.74
CA LEU A 109 -7.19 11.47 0.41
C LEU A 109 -7.87 10.20 0.92
N GLY A 110 -7.50 9.04 0.38
CA GLY A 110 -8.22 7.79 0.65
C GLY A 110 -7.41 6.72 1.39
N GLY A 111 -6.13 6.95 1.65
CA GLY A 111 -5.20 5.92 2.11
C GLY A 111 -4.87 5.96 3.59
N LEU A 112 -4.55 4.80 4.13
CA LEU A 112 -3.86 4.63 5.40
C LEU A 112 -2.43 4.12 5.17
N SER A 113 -1.50 4.57 6.01
CA SER A 113 -0.12 4.08 6.01
C SER A 113 0.43 4.06 7.43
N ILE A 114 1.26 3.07 7.75
CA ILE A 114 1.84 2.93 9.09
C ILE A 114 3.24 3.53 9.15
N GLY A 115 3.53 4.23 10.25
CA GLY A 115 4.88 4.61 10.63
C GLY A 115 5.35 3.82 11.83
N TYR A 116 6.52 3.21 11.71
CA TYR A 116 7.00 2.26 12.72
C TYR A 116 8.52 2.18 12.81
N ILE A 117 8.98 1.43 13.80
CA ILE A 117 10.35 0.94 13.93
C ILE A 117 10.32 -0.58 13.89
N LEU A 118 11.14 -1.17 13.02
CA LEU A 118 11.26 -2.61 12.90
C LEU A 118 12.05 -3.18 14.08
N LYS A 119 11.52 -4.22 14.73
CA LYS A 119 12.15 -4.87 15.89
C LYS A 119 12.62 -6.30 15.57
N ASP A 120 11.82 -7.06 14.83
CA ASP A 120 12.17 -8.41 14.36
C ASP A 120 11.66 -8.64 12.93
N TRP A 121 12.50 -9.29 12.12
CA TRP A 121 12.22 -9.58 10.71
C TRP A 121 13.05 -10.76 10.21
N GLU A 122 12.59 -11.38 9.13
CA GLU A 122 13.30 -12.45 8.43
C GLU A 122 13.23 -12.23 6.92
N TYR A 123 14.31 -12.52 6.20
CA TYR A 123 14.26 -12.56 4.74
C TYR A 123 13.90 -13.98 4.26
N ASP A 124 12.71 -14.14 3.68
CA ASP A 124 12.30 -15.37 3.03
C ASP A 124 12.89 -15.37 1.61
N SER A 125 14.02 -16.05 1.43
CA SER A 125 14.73 -16.12 0.14
C SER A 125 13.95 -16.85 -0.96
N SER A 126 12.99 -17.71 -0.60
CA SER A 126 12.18 -18.44 -1.56
C SER A 126 11.14 -17.55 -2.25
N LYS A 127 10.61 -16.58 -1.52
CA LYS A 127 9.67 -15.56 -2.02
C LYS A 127 10.38 -14.25 -2.38
N GLY A 128 11.57 -14.06 -1.80
CA GLY A 128 12.40 -12.87 -1.85
C GLY A 128 11.70 -11.65 -1.27
N VAL A 129 11.14 -11.82 -0.07
CA VAL A 129 10.42 -10.80 0.71
C VAL A 129 10.98 -10.74 2.13
N TYR A 130 10.83 -9.59 2.78
CA TYR A 130 11.08 -9.45 4.21
C TYR A 130 9.79 -9.69 4.99
N LEU A 131 9.76 -10.73 5.80
CA LEU A 131 8.69 -11.01 6.74
C LEU A 131 8.90 -10.14 7.98
N LEU A 132 8.04 -9.15 8.19
CA LEU A 132 8.07 -8.29 9.37
C LEU A 132 7.33 -9.00 10.51
N LYS A 133 8.08 -9.45 11.52
CA LYS A 133 7.58 -10.30 12.63
C LYS A 133 7.26 -9.53 13.88
N GLU A 134 7.95 -8.41 14.12
CA GLU A 134 7.68 -7.52 15.25
C GLU A 134 7.91 -6.06 14.84
N ILE A 135 6.86 -5.28 15.00
CA ILE A 135 6.79 -3.87 14.63
C ILE A 135 6.46 -3.04 15.86
N ASP A 136 7.28 -2.03 16.13
CA ASP A 136 6.95 -0.97 17.08
C ASP A 136 6.22 0.15 16.33
N LEU A 137 4.89 0.07 16.36
CA LEU A 137 3.95 0.95 15.66
C LEU A 137 3.84 2.29 16.40
N TRP A 138 4.07 3.39 15.69
CA TRP A 138 4.04 4.73 16.27
C TRP A 138 2.80 5.52 15.83
N GLU A 139 2.42 5.34 14.58
CA GLU A 139 1.33 6.09 13.97
C GLU A 139 0.73 5.35 12.78
N VAL A 140 -0.52 5.70 12.49
CA VAL A 140 -1.19 5.34 11.26
C VAL A 140 -1.75 6.65 10.69
N SER A 141 -1.26 7.03 9.51
CA SER A 141 -1.53 8.33 8.90
C SER A 141 -2.57 8.25 7.80
N LEU A 142 -3.34 9.33 7.63
CA LEU A 142 -4.06 9.57 6.38
C LEU A 142 -3.10 10.10 5.32
N VAL A 143 -3.09 9.45 4.16
CA VAL A 143 -2.17 9.74 3.05
C VAL A 143 -2.90 9.92 1.72
N THR A 144 -2.36 10.78 0.85
CA THR A 144 -2.93 11.03 -0.49
C THR A 144 -2.69 9.85 -1.42
N MET A 145 -1.47 9.31 -1.35
CA MET A 145 -1.08 8.13 -2.08
C MET A 145 -0.73 7.08 -1.03
N PRO A 146 -1.69 6.25 -0.58
CA PRO A 146 -1.28 4.93 -0.09
C PRO A 146 -0.59 4.23 -1.26
N ALA A 147 0.25 3.21 -1.08
CA ALA A 147 0.91 2.53 -2.21
C ALA A 147 -0.15 2.07 -3.21
N ASN A 148 -0.40 2.86 -4.25
CA ASN A 148 -1.67 2.81 -4.95
C ASN A 148 -1.53 1.83 -6.10
N ASP A 149 -1.91 0.58 -5.83
CA ASP A 149 -1.92 -0.50 -6.83
C ASP A 149 -2.76 -0.09 -8.04
N GLU A 150 -3.94 0.51 -7.83
CA GLU A 150 -4.83 0.98 -8.91
C GLU A 150 -4.21 2.12 -9.73
N ALA A 151 -3.59 3.12 -9.09
CA ALA A 151 -2.92 4.20 -9.83
C ALA A 151 -1.64 3.74 -10.53
N ARG A 152 -0.92 2.77 -9.97
CA ARG A 152 0.27 2.16 -10.59
C ARG A 152 -0.13 1.34 -11.83
N ILE A 153 -1.20 0.55 -11.73
CA ILE A 153 -1.80 -0.13 -12.88
C ILE A 153 -2.27 0.90 -13.92
N SER A 154 -2.91 2.00 -13.49
CA SER A 154 -3.36 3.07 -14.39
C SER A 154 -2.21 3.81 -15.06
N GLU A 155 -1.10 4.03 -14.36
CA GLU A 155 0.13 4.62 -14.89
C GLU A 155 0.75 3.71 -15.95
N VAL A 156 0.88 2.40 -15.67
CA VAL A 156 1.37 1.42 -16.65
C VAL A 156 0.45 1.37 -17.87
N LYS A 157 -0.87 1.35 -17.68
CA LYS A 157 -1.85 1.42 -18.79
C LYS A 157 -1.67 2.70 -19.62
N SER A 158 -1.55 3.86 -18.98
CA SER A 158 -1.41 5.15 -19.69
C SER A 158 -0.10 5.24 -20.48
N LEU A 159 1.01 4.75 -19.93
CA LEU A 159 2.30 4.71 -20.64
C LEU A 159 2.21 3.80 -21.87
N LEU A 160 1.61 2.61 -21.73
CA LEU A 160 1.39 1.68 -22.84
C LEU A 160 0.45 2.27 -23.91
N GLU A 161 -0.62 2.96 -23.52
CA GLU A 161 -1.54 3.65 -24.44
C GLU A 161 -0.86 4.78 -25.22
N LYS A 162 0.18 5.41 -24.65
CA LYS A 162 1.01 6.43 -25.30
C LYS A 162 2.13 5.85 -26.17
N GLY A 163 2.24 4.52 -26.26
CA GLY A 163 3.33 3.84 -26.97
C GLY A 163 4.68 3.94 -26.25
N GLU A 164 4.69 4.36 -24.98
CA GLU A 164 5.88 4.36 -24.14
C GLU A 164 6.05 2.98 -23.50
N THR A 165 7.29 2.56 -23.31
CA THR A 165 7.60 1.30 -22.62
C THR A 165 7.91 1.60 -21.14
N PRO A 166 7.02 1.24 -20.20
CA PRO A 166 7.33 1.36 -18.78
C PRO A 166 8.54 0.50 -18.42
N SER A 167 9.30 0.90 -17.40
CA SER A 167 10.48 0.12 -16.98
C SER A 167 10.11 -1.31 -16.54
N PRO A 168 11.03 -2.29 -16.62
CA PRO A 168 10.71 -3.68 -16.33
C PRO A 168 10.19 -3.85 -14.90
N THR A 169 10.77 -3.13 -13.95
CA THR A 169 10.35 -3.11 -12.56
C THR A 169 8.94 -2.56 -12.36
N LYS A 170 8.52 -1.57 -13.17
CA LYS A 170 7.15 -1.02 -13.10
C LYS A 170 6.12 -2.03 -13.60
N ILE A 171 6.42 -2.75 -14.69
CA ILE A 171 5.52 -3.76 -15.25
C ILE A 171 5.45 -5.00 -14.35
N GLU A 172 6.60 -5.47 -13.85
CA GLU A 172 6.65 -6.59 -12.89
C GLU A 172 5.79 -6.27 -11.67
N ARG A 173 5.91 -5.06 -11.11
CA ARG A 173 5.08 -4.62 -9.99
C ARG A 173 3.59 -4.57 -10.35
N ALA A 174 3.23 -3.95 -11.47
CA ALA A 174 1.82 -3.90 -11.91
C ALA A 174 1.20 -5.29 -12.15
N LEU A 175 1.98 -6.26 -12.63
CA LEU A 175 1.53 -7.66 -12.76
C LEU A 175 1.27 -8.30 -11.40
N ARG A 176 2.10 -7.98 -10.42
CA ARG A 176 1.93 -8.48 -9.05
C ARG A 176 0.71 -7.87 -8.37
N ASP A 177 0.43 -6.60 -8.64
CA ASP A 177 -0.74 -5.87 -8.13
C ASP A 177 -2.06 -6.45 -8.64
N VAL A 178 -2.05 -7.05 -9.83
CA VAL A 178 -3.21 -7.75 -10.41
C VAL A 178 -3.25 -9.24 -10.06
N GLY A 179 -2.44 -9.66 -9.08
CA GLY A 179 -2.50 -11.00 -8.47
C GLY A 179 -1.46 -12.02 -8.99
N PHE A 180 -0.50 -11.62 -9.83
CA PHE A 180 0.55 -12.54 -10.28
C PHE A 180 1.58 -12.77 -9.18
N THR A 181 1.95 -14.02 -8.94
CA THR A 181 3.12 -14.36 -8.11
C THR A 181 4.40 -13.85 -8.77
N ARG A 182 5.48 -13.68 -7.99
CA ARG A 182 6.78 -13.22 -8.52
C ARG A 182 7.32 -14.12 -9.63
N SER A 183 7.15 -15.44 -9.51
CA SER A 183 7.56 -16.39 -10.55
C SER A 183 6.72 -16.22 -11.82
N GLN A 184 5.40 -15.99 -11.70
CA GLN A 184 4.52 -15.71 -12.84
C GLN A 184 4.83 -14.36 -13.48
N ALA A 185 5.03 -13.30 -12.69
CA ALA A 185 5.41 -11.99 -13.19
C ALA A 185 6.77 -12.04 -13.89
N LYS A 186 7.77 -12.71 -13.31
CA LYS A 186 9.09 -12.88 -13.92
C LYS A 186 9.04 -13.72 -15.20
N ALA A 187 8.22 -14.77 -15.25
CA ALA A 187 8.01 -15.57 -16.45
C ALA A 187 7.24 -14.80 -17.55
N PHE A 188 6.31 -13.94 -17.16
CA PHE A 188 5.63 -13.02 -18.08
C PHE A 188 6.63 -12.00 -18.63
N MET A 189 7.42 -11.36 -17.77
CA MET A 189 8.43 -10.38 -18.15
C MET A 189 9.51 -10.99 -19.06
N SER A 190 9.96 -12.21 -18.79
CA SER A 190 11.00 -12.86 -19.62
C SER A 190 10.54 -13.19 -21.04
N LYS A 191 9.23 -13.37 -21.26
CA LYS A 191 8.64 -13.66 -22.57
C LYS A 191 8.07 -12.43 -23.27
N GLY A 192 7.44 -11.52 -22.53
CA GLY A 192 6.71 -10.38 -23.07
C GLY A 192 7.49 -9.06 -23.09
N TYR A 193 8.39 -8.81 -22.12
CA TYR A 193 9.11 -7.53 -22.04
C TYR A 193 10.27 -7.44 -23.04
N SER A 194 10.99 -8.55 -23.21
CA SER A 194 12.07 -8.71 -24.20
C SER A 194 11.60 -8.45 -25.64
N ALA A 195 10.32 -8.67 -25.92
CA ALA A 195 9.69 -8.40 -27.21
C ALA A 195 9.25 -6.92 -27.39
N ILE A 196 9.15 -6.15 -26.30
CA ILE A 196 8.86 -4.70 -26.33
C ILE A 196 10.17 -3.89 -26.39
N ASP A 197 11.22 -4.35 -25.71
CA ASP A 197 12.55 -3.71 -25.65
C ASP A 197 13.39 -3.96 -26.93
N SER A 198 13.08 -5.02 -27.68
CA SER A 198 13.71 -5.27 -28.98
C SER A 198 13.10 -4.37 -30.06
N GLN A 199 13.70 -3.19 -30.25
CA GLN A 199 13.55 -2.40 -31.50
C GLN A 199 14.19 -3.09 -32.72
N ARG A 200 14.19 -4.43 -32.79
CA ARG A 200 14.77 -5.20 -33.87
C ARG A 200 13.82 -6.36 -34.17
N ASP A 201 13.11 -6.20 -35.29
CA ASP A 201 12.31 -7.19 -36.02
C ASP A 201 10.78 -7.14 -35.79
N ALA A 202 10.05 -7.02 -36.91
CA ALA A 202 8.60 -6.79 -36.98
C ALA A 202 7.75 -7.95 -36.44
N GLU A 203 8.32 -9.16 -36.32
CA GLU A 203 7.64 -10.32 -35.73
C GLU A 203 7.57 -10.23 -34.19
N GLY A 204 8.62 -9.73 -33.53
CA GLY A 204 8.66 -9.59 -32.06
C GLY A 204 7.66 -8.55 -31.53
N GLN A 205 7.43 -7.49 -32.30
CA GLN A 205 6.44 -6.46 -31.96
C GLN A 205 5.00 -7.00 -31.96
N ASN A 206 4.68 -7.91 -32.88
CA ASN A 206 3.34 -8.51 -32.96
C ASN A 206 3.08 -9.48 -31.80
N GLU A 207 4.07 -10.28 -31.41
CA GLU A 207 3.96 -11.17 -30.23
C GLU A 207 3.87 -10.37 -28.93
N ALA A 208 4.62 -9.27 -28.80
CA ALA A 208 4.54 -8.36 -27.67
C ALA A 208 3.17 -7.68 -27.57
N LEU A 209 2.67 -7.13 -28.69
CA LEU A 209 1.36 -6.49 -28.78
C LEU A 209 0.23 -7.49 -28.51
N GLN A 210 0.37 -8.73 -28.96
CA GLN A 210 -0.60 -9.78 -28.68
C GLN A 210 -0.58 -10.17 -27.20
N SER A 211 0.60 -10.33 -26.59
CA SER A 211 0.74 -10.60 -25.16
C SER A 211 0.17 -9.46 -24.29
N LEU A 212 0.33 -8.21 -24.72
CA LEU A 212 -0.26 -7.03 -24.06
C LEU A 212 -1.78 -6.95 -24.24
N LYS A 213 -2.31 -7.32 -25.42
CA LYS A 213 -3.75 -7.42 -25.68
C LYS A 213 -4.39 -8.53 -24.84
N ASP A 214 -3.72 -9.66 -24.73
CA ASP A 214 -4.18 -10.79 -23.92
C ASP A 214 -4.17 -10.43 -22.43
N LEU A 215 -3.16 -9.67 -21.97
CA LEU A 215 -3.11 -9.12 -20.62
C LEU A 215 -4.24 -8.11 -20.38
N THR A 216 -4.49 -7.18 -21.31
CA THR A 216 -5.58 -6.19 -21.17
C THR A 216 -6.96 -6.82 -21.24
N ALA A 217 -7.13 -7.94 -21.95
CA ALA A 217 -8.35 -8.74 -21.95
C ALA A 217 -8.53 -9.50 -20.63
N PHE A 218 -7.46 -10.10 -20.08
CA PHE A 218 -7.49 -10.75 -18.78
C PHE A 218 -7.86 -9.79 -17.64
N LEU A 219 -7.40 -8.54 -17.71
CA LEU A 219 -7.70 -7.50 -16.71
C LEU A 219 -9.08 -6.83 -16.87
N ARG A 220 -9.85 -7.17 -17.91
CA ARG A 220 -11.21 -6.66 -18.14
C ARG A 220 -12.31 -7.64 -17.72
N GLY A 221 -11.97 -8.91 -17.48
CA GLY A 221 -12.87 -9.94 -16.93
C GLY A 221 -12.78 -9.99 -15.42
#